data_AF-A0A2A2ZFP0-F1
#
_entry.id   AF-A0A2A2ZFP0-F1
#
_cell.length_a   1.000
_cell.length_b   1.000
_cell.length_c   1.000
_cell.angle_alpha   90.00
_cell.angle_beta   90.00
_cell.angle_gamma   90.00
#
_symmetry.space_group_name_H-M   'P 1'
#
loop_
_entity.id
_entity.type
_entity.pdbx_description
1 polymer ?
#
loop_
_entity_poly.entity_id
_entity_poly.type
_entity_poly.pdbx_seq_one_letter_code
_entity_poly.pdbx_strand_id
1 'polypeptide(L)'
;MAPTATSTLPNRCRRRSPALDSRLWSGSMSPDGFATGSPRPSVRGCTPAPASRWSSTTDSPAPSTSGPPWPLAPSVSIAAASPKPHPDNNSADSRPQNHERITTMTTNAAEPVKITTQTKFLVVGATGHVGSKIAILLADKGFDVTALVRSDGAKIRDPYHGVIRYVTGDLADDASMAKAVEGIDVVVSTANGVVPQKKSDNAASVNDHALGFIEICEKADVQRFVQSSTPSYPREQRVPELAGKRRLEQRLQQSPMQSVIVRNAAFMDVFLVFGGFKGAVDSSAHATVLRNHGFTKFWGSLTGNLAEKYGFFLAPGGASHGTPIIATRDVAEMITGAALYTGSEDLLIEANGPQWLTWRQIADTIAATTGRSKVRIIPLPAGVAWLNQTLARPFSPSAANIFALMGFVAEYQPHWDSAPVVEQLGLPPQWTLADYLDHNCGAPAKR
;
A
#
# COMPACT_ATOMS: atom_id res chain seq x y z
N MET A 1 -54.89 -51.73 22.42
CA MET A 1 -55.82 -50.58 22.34
C MET A 1 -55.83 -50.08 20.91
N ALA A 2 -57.01 -49.78 20.36
CA ALA A 2 -57.19 -49.31 18.97
C ALA A 2 -57.07 -47.77 18.86
N PRO A 3 -56.93 -47.19 17.65
CA PRO A 3 -56.42 -45.84 17.43
C PRO A 3 -57.43 -44.86 16.80
N THR A 4 -57.01 -43.60 16.58
CA THR A 4 -57.55 -42.66 15.58
C THR A 4 -56.52 -41.55 15.29
N ALA A 5 -56.57 -40.77 14.20
CA ALA A 5 -56.68 -41.07 12.75
C ALA A 5 -56.55 -39.75 11.94
N THR A 6 -55.82 -39.78 10.82
CA THR A 6 -55.91 -38.97 9.55
C THR A 6 -56.80 -37.70 9.47
N SER A 7 -56.45 -36.63 8.74
CA SER A 7 -56.39 -36.58 7.25
C SER A 7 -56.00 -35.15 6.75
N THR A 8 -55.09 -34.96 5.78
CA THR A 8 -55.25 -34.74 4.30
C THR A 8 -55.09 -33.29 3.78
N LEU A 9 -54.57 -33.20 2.54
CA LEU A 9 -54.20 -32.02 1.73
C LEU A 9 -55.37 -31.49 0.83
N PRO A 10 -55.18 -30.81 -0.33
CA PRO A 10 -55.03 -29.35 -0.48
C PRO A 10 -55.95 -28.73 -1.59
N ASN A 11 -55.57 -27.56 -2.13
CA ASN A 11 -56.04 -26.87 -3.37
C ASN A 11 -57.39 -26.11 -3.37
N ARG A 12 -57.35 -24.80 -3.71
CA ARG A 12 -57.56 -24.33 -5.11
C ARG A 12 -57.46 -22.80 -5.29
N CYS A 13 -57.03 -22.42 -6.49
CA CYS A 13 -57.00 -21.07 -7.05
C CYS A 13 -58.33 -20.30 -7.02
N ARG A 14 -58.25 -18.96 -7.03
CA ARG A 14 -59.05 -18.14 -7.98
C ARG A 14 -58.33 -16.83 -8.34
N ARG A 15 -58.25 -16.56 -9.66
CA ARG A 15 -57.83 -15.27 -10.23
C ARG A 15 -58.90 -14.20 -9.99
N ARG A 16 -58.50 -12.92 -9.93
CA ARG A 16 -59.07 -11.82 -10.75
C ARG A 16 -58.25 -10.53 -10.60
N SER A 17 -57.67 -10.07 -11.70
CA SER A 17 -57.52 -8.63 -11.99
C SER A 17 -58.87 -8.11 -12.54
N PRO A 18 -59.09 -6.79 -12.60
CA PRO A 18 -58.64 -6.04 -13.77
C PRO A 18 -57.97 -4.70 -13.43
N ALA A 19 -57.35 -4.10 -14.45
CA ALA A 19 -56.81 -2.74 -14.40
C ALA A 19 -57.91 -1.68 -14.51
N LEU A 20 -57.58 -0.44 -14.11
CA LEU A 20 -58.23 0.77 -14.62
C LEU A 20 -57.18 1.89 -14.76
N ASP A 21 -57.28 2.62 -15.86
CA ASP A 21 -56.38 3.64 -16.38
C ASP A 21 -56.96 5.05 -16.13
N SER A 22 -56.26 6.09 -16.61
CA SER A 22 -56.61 7.53 -16.60
C SER A 22 -56.30 8.32 -15.31
N ARG A 23 -55.94 9.62 -15.33
CA ARG A 23 -55.17 10.52 -16.22
C ARG A 23 -55.35 11.95 -15.66
N LEU A 24 -54.30 12.78 -15.76
CA LEU A 24 -54.35 14.25 -15.96
C LEU A 24 -55.01 15.18 -14.92
N TRP A 25 -54.19 15.98 -14.22
CA TRP A 25 -54.14 17.47 -14.24
C TRP A 25 -52.99 17.93 -13.29
N SER A 26 -51.97 18.68 -13.73
CA SER A 26 -51.88 20.16 -13.85
C SER A 26 -52.40 20.94 -12.63
N GLY A 27 -51.70 21.94 -12.07
CA GLY A 27 -50.42 22.57 -12.42
C GLY A 27 -50.31 23.96 -11.75
N SER A 28 -49.18 24.67 -11.93
CA SER A 28 -48.92 26.04 -11.42
C SER A 28 -48.77 26.17 -9.87
N MET A 29 -48.10 27.17 -9.29
CA MET A 29 -47.43 28.35 -9.86
C MET A 29 -46.33 28.89 -8.90
N SER A 30 -45.29 29.54 -9.44
CA SER A 30 -44.43 30.47 -8.68
C SER A 30 -44.88 31.92 -8.90
N PRO A 31 -44.61 32.82 -7.95
CA PRO A 31 -43.69 33.97 -8.17
C PRO A 31 -42.72 34.14 -6.97
N ASP A 32 -41.66 34.96 -6.94
CA ASP A 32 -40.89 35.74 -7.94
C ASP A 32 -39.48 36.01 -7.32
N GLY A 33 -38.47 36.69 -7.88
CA GLY A 33 -38.33 37.48 -9.12
C GLY A 33 -37.59 38.80 -8.84
N PHE A 34 -36.33 38.94 -9.26
CA PHE A 34 -35.67 40.23 -9.53
C PHE A 34 -34.38 40.05 -10.35
N ALA A 35 -34.10 40.98 -11.26
CA ALA A 35 -33.01 40.89 -12.23
C ALA A 35 -32.24 42.22 -12.36
N THR A 36 -30.95 42.14 -12.67
CA THR A 36 -30.14 43.19 -13.33
C THR A 36 -29.10 42.51 -14.23
N GLY A 37 -28.71 43.16 -15.34
CA GLY A 37 -28.00 42.48 -16.45
C GLY A 37 -26.66 43.09 -16.87
N SER A 38 -25.87 42.23 -17.53
CA SER A 38 -24.93 42.46 -18.67
C SER A 38 -23.81 43.52 -18.56
N PRO A 39 -22.78 43.50 -19.46
CA PRO A 39 -22.44 42.52 -20.51
C PRO A 39 -21.02 41.90 -20.41
N ARG A 40 -20.76 40.85 -21.20
CA ARG A 40 -19.40 40.36 -21.53
C ARG A 40 -18.88 41.05 -22.82
N PRO A 41 -17.57 41.23 -23.00
CA PRO A 41 -16.98 41.52 -24.31
C PRO A 41 -16.79 40.24 -25.15
N SER A 42 -16.74 40.42 -26.47
CA SER A 42 -16.70 39.38 -27.50
C SER A 42 -15.27 38.98 -27.91
N VAL A 43 -15.07 37.71 -28.27
CA VAL A 43 -14.01 37.29 -29.20
C VAL A 43 -14.58 36.32 -30.24
N ARG A 44 -14.09 36.48 -31.46
CA ARG A 44 -14.55 35.93 -32.74
C ARG A 44 -14.48 34.41 -32.80
N GLY A 45 -15.38 33.79 -33.56
CA GLY A 45 -15.33 32.36 -33.86
C GLY A 45 -14.39 32.02 -35.02
N CYS A 46 -14.00 30.75 -35.09
CA CYS A 46 -13.44 30.10 -36.28
C CYS A 46 -14.39 29.00 -36.75
N THR A 47 -14.64 28.96 -38.06
CA THR A 47 -15.42 27.93 -38.74
C THR A 47 -14.65 26.61 -38.87
N PRO A 48 -15.32 25.44 -38.90
CA PRO A 48 -14.69 24.17 -39.22
C PRO A 48 -14.49 24.02 -40.74
N ALA A 49 -13.34 23.48 -41.14
CA ALA A 49 -13.04 23.06 -42.52
C ALA A 49 -13.01 21.51 -42.61
N PRO A 50 -13.24 20.91 -43.79
CA PRO A 50 -14.02 19.67 -43.87
C PRO A 50 -13.21 18.36 -43.88
N ALA A 51 -13.92 17.27 -43.62
CA ALA A 51 -13.42 15.91 -43.71
C ALA A 51 -12.98 15.52 -45.12
N SER A 52 -11.78 14.93 -45.25
CA SER A 52 -11.34 14.24 -46.46
C SER A 52 -11.64 12.73 -46.37
N ARG A 53 -12.51 12.32 -47.29
CA ARG A 53 -12.91 10.94 -47.59
C ARG A 53 -11.68 10.04 -47.85
N TRP A 54 -11.53 8.97 -47.09
CA TRP A 54 -10.65 7.84 -47.46
C TRP A 54 -11.45 6.74 -48.14
N SER A 55 -10.93 6.25 -49.27
CA SER A 55 -11.51 5.18 -50.07
C SER A 55 -11.16 3.81 -49.52
N SER A 56 -12.09 2.87 -49.67
CA SER A 56 -11.90 1.45 -49.37
C SER A 56 -10.87 0.79 -50.29
N THR A 57 -9.86 0.17 -49.70
CA THR A 57 -9.18 -0.99 -50.31
C THR A 57 -8.84 -1.97 -49.20
N THR A 58 -9.21 -3.23 -49.42
CA THR A 58 -8.88 -4.37 -48.57
C THR A 58 -7.38 -4.66 -48.63
N ASP A 59 -6.74 -4.86 -47.47
CA ASP A 59 -5.69 -5.88 -47.30
C ASP A 59 -5.44 -6.12 -45.81
N SER A 60 -5.40 -7.40 -45.42
CA SER A 60 -5.02 -7.83 -44.06
C SER A 60 -3.55 -8.23 -44.05
N PRO A 61 -2.79 -7.81 -43.03
CA PRO A 61 -1.94 -8.78 -42.34
C PRO A 61 -1.84 -8.58 -40.82
N ALA A 62 -1.72 -9.72 -40.13
CA ALA A 62 -1.08 -10.03 -38.82
C ALA A 62 -1.08 -9.00 -37.65
N PRO A 63 -1.31 -9.45 -36.40
CA PRO A 63 -1.27 -8.57 -35.22
C PRO A 63 0.16 -8.08 -34.92
N SER A 64 0.33 -6.76 -34.93
CA SER A 64 1.57 -6.10 -34.51
C SER A 64 1.74 -6.17 -32.99
N THR A 65 2.83 -6.79 -32.52
CA THR A 65 3.23 -6.76 -31.10
C THR A 65 3.81 -5.39 -30.74
N SER A 66 2.98 -4.47 -30.25
CA SER A 66 3.44 -3.23 -29.62
C SER A 66 3.99 -3.52 -28.23
N GLY A 67 5.31 -3.35 -28.05
CA GLY A 67 5.96 -3.45 -26.73
C GLY A 67 5.54 -2.33 -25.77
N PRO A 68 5.88 -2.44 -24.47
CA PRO A 68 5.44 -1.52 -23.43
C PRO A 68 6.07 -0.12 -23.55
N PRO A 69 5.45 0.94 -22.98
CA PRO A 69 5.81 2.33 -23.21
C PRO A 69 7.02 2.85 -22.40
N TRP A 70 7.88 1.96 -21.91
CA TRP A 70 9.07 2.32 -21.13
C TRP A 70 10.28 2.46 -22.06
N PRO A 71 11.06 3.55 -21.99
CA PRO A 71 12.26 3.68 -22.81
C PRO A 71 13.32 2.67 -22.35
N LEU A 72 13.60 1.67 -23.18
CA LEU A 72 14.80 0.86 -23.06
C LEU A 72 16.02 1.79 -23.17
N ALA A 73 16.86 1.81 -22.14
CA ALA A 73 18.07 2.63 -22.14
C ALA A 73 19.01 2.19 -23.28
N PRO A 74 19.67 3.13 -23.98
CA PRO A 74 20.61 2.78 -25.03
C PRO A 74 21.82 2.04 -24.44
N SER A 75 22.22 0.95 -25.11
CA SER A 75 23.39 0.15 -24.75
C SER A 75 24.70 0.90 -25.01
N VAL A 76 25.14 1.69 -24.04
CA VAL A 76 26.48 2.30 -24.06
C VAL A 76 27.47 1.35 -23.39
N SER A 77 28.34 0.71 -24.17
CA SER A 77 29.48 -0.05 -23.63
C SER A 77 30.52 0.90 -23.04
N ILE A 78 30.40 1.18 -21.74
CA ILE A 78 31.45 1.87 -20.96
C ILE A 78 32.36 0.79 -20.35
N ALA A 79 33.65 0.83 -20.67
CA ALA A 79 34.63 -0.06 -20.07
C ALA A 79 34.71 0.17 -18.55
N ALA A 80 34.60 -0.90 -17.77
CA ALA A 80 34.56 -0.82 -16.31
C ALA A 80 35.92 -0.37 -15.74
N ALA A 81 35.96 0.88 -15.25
CA ALA A 81 36.98 1.30 -14.30
C ALA A 81 36.49 0.93 -12.89
N SER A 82 37.09 -0.10 -12.29
CA SER A 82 36.73 -0.56 -10.95
C SER A 82 36.86 0.57 -9.91
N PRO A 83 35.80 0.88 -9.12
CA PRO A 83 35.95 1.77 -7.98
C PRO A 83 36.93 1.16 -6.98
N LYS A 84 37.90 1.95 -6.52
CA LYS A 84 38.76 1.52 -5.40
C LYS A 84 37.91 1.41 -4.13
N PRO A 85 38.08 0.36 -3.30
CA PRO A 85 37.34 0.24 -2.06
C PRO A 85 37.63 1.43 -1.15
N HIS A 86 36.57 2.03 -0.60
CA HIS A 86 36.71 2.96 0.51
C HIS A 86 37.27 2.19 1.73
N PRO A 87 38.13 2.81 2.55
CA PRO A 87 38.68 2.14 3.73
C PRO A 87 37.57 1.91 4.77
N ASP A 88 37.28 0.64 5.04
CA ASP A 88 36.39 0.22 6.12
C ASP A 88 36.95 0.69 7.46
N ASN A 89 36.29 1.67 8.07
CA ASN A 89 36.61 2.09 9.44
C ASN A 89 35.90 1.16 10.44
N ASN A 90 36.25 -0.13 10.37
CA ASN A 90 35.70 -1.21 11.19
C ASN A 90 36.20 -1.09 12.64
N SER A 91 35.59 -0.20 13.42
CA SER A 91 35.47 -0.43 14.87
C SER A 91 34.48 -1.58 15.05
N ALA A 92 35.00 -2.77 15.40
CA ALA A 92 34.27 -4.03 15.43
C ALA A 92 32.87 -3.94 16.10
N ASP A 93 31.82 -3.95 15.29
CA ASP A 93 30.45 -4.04 15.78
C ASP A 93 30.08 -5.52 15.97
N SER A 94 30.37 -6.05 17.16
CA SER A 94 30.21 -7.47 17.53
C SER A 94 28.75 -7.91 17.73
N ARG A 95 27.81 -7.32 16.99
CA ARG A 95 26.39 -7.68 17.03
C ARG A 95 26.15 -8.91 16.15
N PRO A 96 25.28 -9.85 16.56
CA PRO A 96 24.93 -10.99 15.73
C PRO A 96 24.22 -10.50 14.45
N GLN A 97 24.90 -10.62 13.31
CA GLN A 97 24.29 -10.49 12.00
C GLN A 97 23.48 -11.75 11.75
N ASN A 98 22.20 -11.71 12.12
CA ASN A 98 21.25 -12.76 11.78
C ASN A 98 20.98 -12.67 10.26
N HIS A 99 21.71 -13.46 9.48
CA HIS A 99 21.42 -13.73 8.06
C HIS A 99 20.14 -14.58 7.97
N GLU A 100 19.00 -13.96 8.25
CA GLU A 100 17.70 -14.60 8.26
C GLU A 100 17.26 -14.90 6.83
N ARG A 101 17.37 -16.18 6.46
CA ARG A 101 16.60 -16.76 5.35
C ARG A 101 15.10 -16.60 5.65
N ILE A 102 14.26 -16.75 4.63
CA ILE A 102 12.81 -16.87 4.82
C ILE A 102 12.55 -17.90 5.92
N THR A 103 11.90 -17.47 7.00
CA THR A 103 11.60 -18.35 8.12
C THR A 103 10.38 -19.17 7.73
N THR A 104 10.65 -20.36 7.22
CA THR A 104 9.64 -21.37 6.90
C THR A 104 9.02 -21.90 8.19
N MET A 105 7.72 -21.72 8.36
CA MET A 105 6.93 -22.20 9.49
C MET A 105 6.11 -23.42 9.08
N THR A 106 5.86 -24.32 10.03
CA THR A 106 4.93 -25.43 9.82
C THR A 106 3.54 -24.85 9.51
N THR A 107 3.02 -25.12 8.32
CA THR A 107 1.67 -24.71 7.95
C THR A 107 0.62 -25.59 8.62
N ASN A 108 -0.55 -25.03 8.94
CA ASN A 108 -1.74 -25.83 9.25
C ASN A 108 -2.60 -26.11 8.01
N ALA A 109 -2.22 -25.59 6.83
CA ALA A 109 -2.93 -25.84 5.59
C ALA A 109 -2.88 -27.33 5.21
N ALA A 110 -4.05 -27.89 4.90
CA ALA A 110 -4.18 -29.32 4.59
C ALA A 110 -3.54 -29.70 3.24
N GLU A 111 -3.48 -28.76 2.29
CA GLU A 111 -2.89 -28.96 0.96
C GLU A 111 -2.07 -27.72 0.51
N PRO A 112 -1.01 -27.92 -0.31
CA PRO A 112 -0.26 -26.81 -0.91
C PRO A 112 -1.11 -25.99 -1.87
N VAL A 113 -1.08 -24.66 -1.70
CA VAL A 113 -1.78 -23.71 -2.55
C VAL A 113 -1.15 -23.66 -3.95
N LYS A 114 -1.88 -24.17 -4.95
CA LYS A 114 -1.42 -24.24 -6.35
C LYS A 114 -1.66 -22.91 -7.06
N ILE A 115 -0.64 -22.07 -7.10
CA ILE A 115 -0.65 -20.84 -7.87
C ILE A 115 -0.62 -21.15 -9.38
N THR A 116 -1.65 -20.72 -10.10
CA THR A 116 -1.81 -20.84 -11.56
C THR A 116 -2.33 -19.53 -12.13
N THR A 117 -2.33 -19.35 -13.45
CA THR A 117 -2.90 -18.13 -14.08
C THR A 117 -4.42 -17.96 -13.86
N GLN A 118 -5.11 -19.00 -13.37
CA GLN A 118 -6.52 -18.92 -12.98
C GLN A 118 -6.74 -18.55 -11.50
N THR A 119 -5.66 -18.47 -10.71
CA THR A 119 -5.71 -18.09 -9.28
C THR A 119 -6.19 -16.65 -9.14
N LYS A 120 -7.22 -16.45 -8.31
CA LYS A 120 -7.89 -15.17 -8.08
C LYS A 120 -7.36 -14.50 -6.82
N PHE A 121 -6.94 -13.26 -6.99
CA PHE A 121 -6.39 -12.42 -5.92
C PHE A 121 -7.39 -11.34 -5.49
N LEU A 122 -7.54 -11.14 -4.18
CA LEU A 122 -8.14 -9.92 -3.61
C LEU A 122 -7.04 -9.08 -2.97
N VAL A 123 -6.84 -7.85 -3.47
CA VAL A 123 -5.89 -6.90 -2.89
C VAL A 123 -6.64 -5.93 -1.97
N VAL A 124 -6.47 -6.11 -0.67
CA VAL A 124 -7.00 -5.24 0.39
C VAL A 124 -6.01 -4.11 0.66
N GLY A 125 -6.50 -2.87 0.60
CA GLY A 125 -5.66 -1.67 0.60
C GLY A 125 -5.13 -1.29 -0.79
N ALA A 126 -5.75 -1.77 -1.87
CA ALA A 126 -5.33 -1.51 -3.25
C ALA A 126 -5.18 -0.02 -3.61
N THR A 127 -5.98 0.88 -3.03
CA THR A 127 -5.84 2.34 -3.25
C THR A 127 -4.68 3.00 -2.50
N GLY A 128 -3.92 2.22 -1.72
CA GLY A 128 -2.72 2.63 -1.01
C GLY A 128 -1.44 2.46 -1.81
N HIS A 129 -0.34 2.98 -1.26
CA HIS A 129 0.95 3.05 -1.94
C HIS A 129 1.54 1.68 -2.32
N VAL A 130 1.50 0.70 -1.41
CA VAL A 130 1.96 -0.68 -1.66
C VAL A 130 0.92 -1.46 -2.47
N GLY A 131 -0.34 -1.46 -2.03
CA GLY A 131 -1.40 -2.27 -2.61
C GLY A 131 -1.66 -1.98 -4.10
N SER A 132 -1.55 -0.72 -4.53
CA SER A 132 -1.69 -0.37 -5.95
C SER A 132 -0.57 -0.98 -6.79
N LYS A 133 0.69 -0.93 -6.33
CA LYS A 133 1.83 -1.55 -7.00
C LYS A 133 1.68 -3.09 -7.04
N ILE A 134 1.24 -3.74 -5.96
CA ILE A 134 0.96 -5.19 -5.95
C ILE A 134 -0.12 -5.57 -6.97
N ALA A 135 -1.25 -4.87 -6.99
CA ALA A 135 -2.34 -5.17 -7.92
C ALA A 135 -1.90 -5.04 -9.39
N ILE A 136 -1.07 -4.04 -9.68
CA ILE A 136 -0.44 -3.82 -11.00
C ILE A 136 0.54 -4.96 -11.33
N LEU A 137 1.41 -5.36 -10.40
CA LEU A 137 2.39 -6.45 -10.60
C LEU A 137 1.74 -7.83 -10.79
N LEU A 138 0.64 -8.12 -10.10
CA LEU A 138 -0.13 -9.35 -10.29
C LEU A 138 -0.85 -9.35 -11.64
N ALA A 139 -1.45 -8.23 -12.05
CA ALA A 139 -2.14 -8.10 -13.33
C ALA A 139 -1.16 -8.18 -14.53
N ASP A 140 0.03 -7.57 -14.43
CA ASP A 140 1.10 -7.67 -15.43
C ASP A 140 1.56 -9.12 -15.66
N LYS A 141 1.57 -9.92 -14.59
CA LYS A 141 1.86 -11.36 -14.64
C LYS A 141 0.68 -12.22 -15.14
N GLY A 142 -0.45 -11.61 -15.50
CA GLY A 142 -1.60 -12.28 -16.08
C GLY A 142 -2.50 -13.02 -15.09
N PHE A 143 -2.41 -12.72 -13.78
CA PHE A 143 -3.32 -13.25 -12.77
C PHE A 143 -4.66 -12.52 -12.76
N ASP A 144 -5.68 -13.18 -12.22
CA ASP A 144 -7.00 -12.57 -12.04
C ASP A 144 -7.04 -11.74 -10.75
N VAL A 145 -7.13 -10.41 -10.87
CA VAL A 145 -6.96 -9.46 -9.74
C VAL A 145 -8.23 -8.67 -9.47
N THR A 146 -8.69 -8.73 -8.23
CA THR A 146 -9.76 -7.88 -7.69
C THR A 146 -9.17 -6.90 -6.67
N ALA A 147 -9.35 -5.61 -6.88
CA ALA A 147 -8.96 -4.55 -5.96
C ALA A 147 -10.14 -4.15 -5.05
N LEU A 148 -9.95 -4.24 -3.73
CA LEU A 148 -10.93 -3.71 -2.76
C LEU A 148 -10.82 -2.18 -2.69
N VAL A 149 -11.95 -1.50 -2.83
CA VAL A 149 -12.06 -0.04 -2.71
C VAL A 149 -13.15 0.37 -1.71
N ARG A 150 -12.97 1.47 -0.98
CA ARG A 150 -13.92 1.93 0.07
C ARG A 150 -15.01 2.88 -0.46
N SER A 151 -15.09 3.09 -1.76
CA SER A 151 -16.05 3.99 -2.40
C SER A 151 -16.30 3.54 -3.83
N ASP A 152 -17.56 3.54 -4.25
CA ASP A 152 -17.93 3.13 -5.60
C ASP A 152 -17.30 4.06 -6.66
N GLY A 153 -16.98 3.50 -7.82
CA GLY A 153 -16.24 4.17 -8.89
C GLY A 153 -14.77 4.52 -8.60
N ALA A 154 -14.27 4.29 -7.37
CA ALA A 154 -12.84 4.48 -7.07
C ALA A 154 -12.00 3.42 -7.79
N LYS A 155 -10.87 3.84 -8.36
CA LYS A 155 -9.93 2.98 -9.09
C LYS A 155 -8.50 3.28 -8.69
N ILE A 156 -7.60 2.32 -8.94
CA ILE A 156 -6.16 2.61 -8.93
C ILE A 156 -5.76 3.19 -10.29
N ARG A 157 -4.62 3.88 -10.36
CA ARG A 157 -4.06 4.32 -11.64
C ARG A 157 -3.34 3.16 -12.32
N ASP A 158 -4.10 2.23 -12.88
CA ASP A 158 -3.55 1.12 -13.69
C ASP A 158 -3.20 1.58 -15.13
N PRO A 159 -2.12 1.05 -15.73
CA PRO A 159 -1.81 1.22 -17.16
C PRO A 159 -2.48 0.13 -18.03
N TYR A 160 -3.06 -0.91 -17.43
CA TYR A 160 -3.62 -2.08 -18.10
C TYR A 160 -5.11 -1.96 -18.42
N HIS A 161 -5.73 -0.80 -18.15
CA HIS A 161 -7.03 -0.39 -18.67
C HIS A 161 -8.16 -1.42 -18.55
N GLY A 162 -8.33 -1.99 -17.35
CA GLY A 162 -9.50 -2.81 -17.00
C GLY A 162 -9.26 -4.31 -16.77
N VAL A 163 -8.01 -4.79 -16.82
CA VAL A 163 -7.64 -6.14 -16.34
C VAL A 163 -7.97 -6.32 -14.86
N ILE A 164 -7.75 -5.28 -14.06
CA ILE A 164 -8.04 -5.28 -12.62
C ILE A 164 -9.54 -5.01 -12.41
N ARG A 165 -10.23 -5.95 -11.74
CA ARG A 165 -11.60 -5.76 -11.27
C ARG A 165 -11.62 -4.94 -9.98
N TYR A 166 -12.75 -4.31 -9.70
CA TYR A 166 -12.94 -3.49 -8.50
C TYR A 166 -14.18 -3.97 -7.74
N VAL A 167 -14.05 -4.16 -6.43
CA VAL A 167 -15.17 -4.47 -5.53
C VAL A 167 -15.21 -3.44 -4.40
N THR A 168 -16.40 -2.93 -4.11
CA THR A 168 -16.58 -1.97 -3.01
C THR A 168 -16.81 -2.70 -1.69
N GLY A 169 -16.03 -2.37 -0.67
CA GLY A 169 -16.21 -2.86 0.69
C GLY A 169 -15.38 -2.06 1.71
N ASP A 170 -15.69 -2.25 2.99
CA ASP A 170 -14.97 -1.64 4.10
C ASP A 170 -14.64 -2.72 5.13
N LEU A 171 -13.42 -2.71 5.67
CA LEU A 171 -13.02 -3.69 6.69
C LEU A 171 -13.92 -3.62 7.94
N ALA A 172 -14.57 -2.50 8.20
CA ALA A 172 -15.54 -2.31 9.27
C ALA A 172 -16.95 -2.87 8.98
N ASP A 173 -17.17 -3.49 7.81
CA ASP A 173 -18.44 -4.07 7.37
C ASP A 173 -18.21 -5.51 6.88
N ASP A 174 -18.39 -6.45 7.80
CA ASP A 174 -18.23 -7.90 7.60
C ASP A 174 -19.04 -8.42 6.40
N ALA A 175 -20.24 -7.89 6.15
CA ALA A 175 -21.08 -8.31 5.03
C ALA A 175 -20.49 -7.86 3.69
N SER A 176 -19.93 -6.66 3.63
CA SER A 176 -19.18 -6.19 2.45
C SER A 176 -17.89 -6.99 2.22
N MET A 177 -17.20 -7.37 3.30
CA MET A 177 -15.97 -8.15 3.22
C MET A 177 -16.22 -9.61 2.82
N ALA A 178 -17.27 -10.25 3.34
CA ALA A 178 -17.70 -11.59 2.92
C ALA A 178 -17.98 -11.63 1.42
N LYS A 179 -18.74 -10.67 0.91
CA LYS A 179 -18.99 -10.52 -0.53
C LYS A 179 -17.72 -10.30 -1.35
N ALA A 180 -16.73 -9.59 -0.80
CA ALA A 180 -15.48 -9.31 -1.49
C ALA A 180 -14.55 -10.53 -1.63
N VAL A 181 -14.69 -11.56 -0.79
CA VAL A 181 -13.89 -12.81 -0.85
C VAL A 181 -14.60 -13.97 -1.56
N GLU A 182 -15.83 -13.80 -2.05
CA GLU A 182 -16.58 -14.84 -2.76
C GLU A 182 -15.78 -15.40 -3.96
N GLY A 183 -15.29 -16.63 -3.82
CA GLY A 183 -14.51 -17.32 -4.85
C GLY A 183 -13.11 -16.74 -5.11
N ILE A 184 -12.48 -16.15 -4.09
CA ILE A 184 -11.09 -15.69 -4.09
C ILE A 184 -10.18 -16.78 -3.52
N ASP A 185 -9.06 -17.08 -4.20
CA ASP A 185 -8.09 -18.08 -3.75
C ASP A 185 -7.04 -17.49 -2.80
N VAL A 186 -6.61 -16.24 -3.06
CA VAL A 186 -5.52 -15.59 -2.33
C VAL A 186 -5.90 -14.16 -1.93
N VAL A 187 -5.75 -13.83 -0.65
CA VAL A 187 -5.95 -12.47 -0.13
C VAL A 187 -4.61 -11.82 0.16
N VAL A 188 -4.39 -10.60 -0.33
CA VAL A 188 -3.21 -9.78 -0.03
C VAL A 188 -3.62 -8.52 0.73
N SER A 189 -3.27 -8.45 2.02
CA SER A 189 -3.65 -7.38 2.93
C SER A 189 -2.51 -6.39 3.19
N THR A 190 -2.68 -5.17 2.66
CA THR A 190 -1.80 -4.01 2.93
C THR A 190 -2.46 -2.94 3.81
N ALA A 191 -3.61 -3.27 4.42
CA ALA A 191 -4.35 -2.36 5.29
C ALA A 191 -3.54 -1.94 6.52
N ASN A 192 -3.54 -0.64 6.81
CA ASN A 192 -2.86 -0.04 7.97
C ASN A 192 -3.64 1.18 8.48
N GLY A 193 -3.58 1.40 9.79
CA GLY A 193 -4.24 2.52 10.48
C GLY A 193 -3.29 3.67 10.83
N VAL A 194 -2.02 3.61 10.42
CA VAL A 194 -0.96 4.58 10.76
C VAL A 194 -1.35 6.01 10.38
N VAL A 195 -1.81 6.20 9.14
CA VAL A 195 -2.37 7.48 8.66
C VAL A 195 -3.80 7.22 8.17
N PRO A 196 -4.83 7.67 8.90
CA PRO A 196 -6.24 7.43 8.58
C PRO A 196 -6.67 7.91 7.19
N GLN A 197 -7.67 7.25 6.60
CA GLN A 197 -8.40 7.76 5.42
C GLN A 197 -9.75 8.39 5.83
N LYS A 198 -10.49 7.73 6.74
CA LYS A 198 -11.70 8.24 7.41
C LYS A 198 -11.38 8.62 8.86
N LYS A 199 -12.17 9.52 9.46
CA LYS A 199 -11.99 9.95 10.87
C LYS A 199 -12.12 8.81 11.90
N SER A 200 -12.82 7.74 11.55
CA SER A 200 -13.01 6.53 12.34
C SER A 200 -11.80 5.57 12.32
N ASP A 201 -10.93 5.68 11.31
CA ASP A 201 -9.81 4.77 11.17
C ASP A 201 -8.71 5.13 12.17
N ASN A 202 -8.15 4.13 12.84
CA ASN A 202 -6.90 4.24 13.59
C ASN A 202 -6.21 2.87 13.62
N ALA A 203 -4.97 2.84 14.11
CA ALA A 203 -4.15 1.62 14.18
C ALA A 203 -4.83 0.46 14.94
N ALA A 204 -5.58 0.74 16.02
CA ALA A 204 -6.31 -0.31 16.72
C ALA A 204 -7.50 -0.79 15.89
N SER A 205 -8.43 0.10 15.53
CA SER A 205 -9.67 -0.29 14.83
C SER A 205 -9.42 -0.98 13.49
N VAL A 206 -8.44 -0.53 12.70
CA VAL A 206 -8.10 -1.19 11.41
C VAL A 206 -7.53 -2.59 11.63
N ASN A 207 -6.71 -2.82 12.65
CA ASN A 207 -6.17 -4.15 12.94
C ASN A 207 -7.19 -5.06 13.66
N ASP A 208 -8.11 -4.51 14.46
CA ASP A 208 -9.20 -5.27 15.07
C ASP A 208 -10.22 -5.75 14.01
N HIS A 209 -10.59 -4.90 13.05
CA HIS A 209 -11.40 -5.31 11.89
C HIS A 209 -10.68 -6.36 11.02
N ALA A 210 -9.36 -6.22 10.84
CA ALA A 210 -8.59 -7.21 10.10
C ALA A 210 -8.53 -8.59 10.78
N LEU A 211 -8.69 -8.67 12.11
CA LEU A 211 -8.81 -9.96 12.82
C LEU A 211 -10.12 -10.67 12.47
N GLY A 212 -11.25 -9.96 12.44
CA GLY A 212 -12.53 -10.50 11.98
C GLY A 212 -12.49 -10.93 10.51
N PHE A 213 -11.78 -10.15 9.67
CA PHE A 213 -11.62 -10.48 8.25
C PHE A 213 -10.87 -11.80 7.99
N ILE A 214 -9.94 -12.23 8.88
CA ILE A 214 -9.30 -13.56 8.76
C ILE A 214 -10.35 -14.67 8.88
N GLU A 215 -11.28 -14.58 9.84
CA GLU A 215 -12.36 -15.57 10.01
C GLU A 215 -13.35 -15.56 8.82
N ILE A 216 -13.56 -14.41 8.18
CA ILE A 216 -14.35 -14.29 6.95
C ILE A 216 -13.65 -15.01 5.78
N CYS A 217 -12.33 -14.88 5.66
CA CYS A 217 -11.54 -15.57 4.62
C CYS A 217 -11.57 -17.10 4.80
N GLU A 218 -11.44 -17.58 6.04
CA GLU A 218 -11.53 -19.01 6.36
C GLU A 218 -12.89 -19.61 6.00
N LYS A 219 -13.99 -18.89 6.27
CA LYS A 219 -15.35 -19.30 5.89
C LYS A 219 -15.65 -19.25 4.39
N ALA A 220 -14.78 -18.59 3.62
CA ALA A 220 -14.89 -18.45 2.17
C ALA A 220 -13.91 -19.36 1.42
N ASP A 221 -13.27 -20.31 2.11
CA ASP A 221 -12.28 -21.25 1.56
C ASP A 221 -11.08 -20.56 0.87
N VAL A 222 -10.71 -19.35 1.31
CA VAL A 222 -9.48 -18.69 0.88
C VAL A 222 -8.29 -19.57 1.24
N GLN A 223 -7.41 -19.85 0.29
CA GLN A 223 -6.33 -20.82 0.45
C GLN A 223 -5.08 -20.20 1.10
N ARG A 224 -4.79 -18.93 0.77
CA ARG A 224 -3.59 -18.21 1.25
C ARG A 224 -3.92 -16.78 1.68
N PHE A 225 -3.36 -16.37 2.81
CA PHE A 225 -3.48 -15.00 3.30
C PHE A 225 -2.10 -14.36 3.46
N VAL A 226 -1.86 -13.30 2.70
CA VAL A 226 -0.61 -12.55 2.65
C VAL A 226 -0.76 -11.24 3.43
N GLN A 227 -0.04 -11.10 4.55
CA GLN A 227 -0.16 -9.96 5.46
C GLN A 227 1.11 -9.08 5.43
N SER A 228 0.96 -7.82 5.00
CA SER A 228 1.96 -6.78 5.24
C SER A 228 1.97 -6.41 6.72
N SER A 229 3.07 -6.73 7.39
CA SER A 229 3.27 -6.58 8.83
C SER A 229 4.41 -5.60 9.14
N THR A 230 4.69 -5.42 10.42
CA THR A 230 5.76 -4.58 10.98
C THR A 230 6.76 -5.43 11.76
N PRO A 231 8.00 -4.95 11.96
CA PRO A 231 9.02 -5.68 12.69
C PRO A 231 8.64 -6.15 14.09
N SER A 232 9.28 -7.23 14.51
CA SER A 232 9.29 -7.70 15.89
C SER A 232 9.99 -6.70 16.81
N TYR A 233 9.41 -6.41 17.98
CA TYR A 233 10.01 -5.47 18.93
C TYR A 233 9.65 -5.83 20.39
N PRO A 234 10.61 -5.97 21.33
CA PRO A 234 10.30 -6.38 22.71
C PRO A 234 9.31 -5.49 23.48
N ARG A 235 9.06 -4.26 23.04
CA ARG A 235 8.03 -3.36 23.62
C ARG A 235 6.92 -3.01 22.63
N GLU A 236 6.65 -3.87 21.64
CA GLU A 236 5.59 -3.70 20.64
C GLU A 236 4.21 -3.35 21.21
N GLN A 237 3.87 -3.87 22.40
CA GLN A 237 2.63 -3.54 23.12
C GLN A 237 2.49 -2.04 23.48
N ARG A 238 3.58 -1.26 23.44
CA ARG A 238 3.54 0.21 23.61
C ARG A 238 3.21 0.97 22.32
N VAL A 239 3.21 0.30 21.17
CA VAL A 239 3.04 0.88 19.83
C VAL A 239 1.80 0.25 19.18
N PRO A 240 0.65 0.96 19.13
CA PRO A 240 -0.62 0.36 18.71
C PRO A 240 -0.60 -0.36 17.36
N GLU A 241 0.15 0.15 16.37
CA GLU A 241 0.31 -0.53 15.08
C GLU A 241 1.01 -1.89 15.23
N LEU A 242 2.18 -1.95 15.90
CA LEU A 242 2.94 -3.20 16.07
C LEU A 242 2.16 -4.21 16.93
N ALA A 243 1.49 -3.75 18.00
CA ALA A 243 0.63 -4.59 18.83
C ALA A 243 -0.56 -5.17 18.04
N GLY A 244 -1.15 -4.38 17.13
CA GLY A 244 -2.18 -4.84 16.21
C GLY A 244 -1.65 -5.87 15.20
N LYS A 245 -0.52 -5.58 14.56
CA LYS A 245 0.13 -6.49 13.61
C LYS A 245 0.54 -7.81 14.26
N ARG A 246 1.08 -7.81 15.48
CA ARG A 246 1.39 -9.05 16.20
C ARG A 246 0.17 -9.95 16.39
N ARG A 247 -0.98 -9.38 16.79
CA ARG A 247 -2.22 -10.15 16.98
C ARG A 247 -2.68 -10.78 15.67
N LEU A 248 -2.53 -10.07 14.54
CA LEU A 248 -2.82 -10.62 13.20
C LEU A 248 -1.87 -11.78 12.85
N GLU A 249 -0.57 -11.63 13.07
CA GLU A 249 0.41 -12.72 12.84
C GLU A 249 0.05 -13.98 13.65
N GLN A 250 -0.21 -13.82 14.95
CA GLN A 250 -0.58 -14.92 15.83
C GLN A 250 -1.89 -15.60 15.41
N ARG A 251 -2.87 -14.83 14.93
CA ARG A 251 -4.15 -15.37 14.44
C ARG A 251 -4.00 -16.09 13.10
N LEU A 252 -3.12 -15.62 12.22
CA LEU A 252 -2.80 -16.27 10.95
C LEU A 252 -2.05 -17.59 11.15
N GLN A 253 -1.10 -17.65 12.11
CA GLN A 253 -0.42 -18.89 12.50
C GLN A 253 -1.33 -19.97 13.10
N GLN A 254 -2.58 -19.61 13.45
CA GLN A 254 -3.63 -20.51 13.93
C GLN A 254 -4.70 -20.79 12.86
N SER A 255 -4.58 -20.18 11.68
CA SER A 255 -5.50 -20.35 10.55
C SER A 255 -5.23 -21.67 9.81
N PRO A 256 -6.25 -22.30 9.20
CA PRO A 256 -6.05 -23.35 8.20
C PRO A 256 -5.60 -22.82 6.83
N MET A 257 -5.59 -21.49 6.62
CA MET A 257 -5.01 -20.88 5.42
C MET A 257 -3.48 -20.91 5.49
N GLN A 258 -2.80 -21.06 4.34
CA GLN A 258 -1.36 -20.85 4.29
C GLN A 258 -1.04 -19.37 4.60
N SER A 259 -0.25 -19.12 5.64
CA SER A 259 0.09 -17.76 6.05
C SER A 259 1.40 -17.27 5.41
N VAL A 260 1.38 -16.05 4.88
CA VAL A 260 2.56 -15.37 4.34
C VAL A 260 2.67 -14.00 4.99
N ILE A 261 3.55 -13.88 5.98
CA ILE A 261 3.75 -12.68 6.79
C ILE A 261 5.01 -11.98 6.31
N VAL A 262 4.86 -10.74 5.84
CA VAL A 262 5.98 -9.92 5.35
C VAL A 262 6.13 -8.71 6.26
N ARG A 263 7.10 -8.74 7.18
CA ARG A 263 7.42 -7.67 8.14
C ARG A 263 8.35 -6.67 7.49
N ASN A 264 7.92 -5.42 7.35
CA ASN A 264 8.59 -4.48 6.46
C ASN A 264 9.49 -3.48 7.21
N ALA A 265 10.65 -3.15 6.64
CA ALA A 265 11.58 -2.12 7.11
C ALA A 265 10.96 -0.70 7.20
N ALA A 266 11.78 0.30 7.57
CA ALA A 266 11.38 1.70 7.48
C ALA A 266 11.25 2.15 6.00
N PHE A 267 10.06 2.56 5.59
CA PHE A 267 9.78 2.97 4.20
C PHE A 267 10.46 4.32 3.89
N MET A 268 11.22 4.39 2.80
CA MET A 268 11.93 5.62 2.38
C MET A 268 10.95 6.79 2.14
N ASP A 269 9.84 6.56 1.43
CA ASP A 269 8.81 7.57 1.12
C ASP A 269 8.05 8.08 2.37
N VAL A 270 8.14 7.35 3.48
CA VAL A 270 7.54 7.73 4.76
C VAL A 270 8.59 8.40 5.64
N PHE A 271 9.66 7.70 6.00
CA PHE A 271 10.59 8.13 7.05
C PHE A 271 11.43 9.35 6.65
N LEU A 272 11.87 9.45 5.38
CA LEU A 272 12.63 10.61 4.91
C LEU A 272 11.75 11.87 4.92
N VAL A 273 10.49 11.74 4.52
CA VAL A 273 9.50 12.83 4.51
C VAL A 273 9.12 13.24 5.93
N PHE A 274 8.88 12.29 6.85
CA PHE A 274 8.63 12.57 8.26
C PHE A 274 9.83 13.23 8.97
N GLY A 275 11.06 12.86 8.58
CA GLY A 275 12.32 13.50 8.98
C GLY A 275 12.55 14.89 8.38
N GLY A 276 11.73 15.30 7.42
CA GLY A 276 11.69 16.65 6.87
C GLY A 276 12.35 16.84 5.51
N PHE A 277 12.45 15.77 4.71
CA PHE A 277 12.90 15.82 3.32
C PHE A 277 11.77 15.39 2.38
N LYS A 278 11.03 16.37 1.84
CA LYS A 278 9.84 16.17 1.03
C LYS A 278 10.13 15.72 -0.41
N GLY A 279 11.34 15.93 -0.93
CA GLY A 279 11.79 15.42 -2.22
C GLY A 279 11.80 13.89 -2.28
N ALA A 280 11.84 13.21 -1.13
CA ALA A 280 11.67 11.77 -1.03
C ALA A 280 10.21 11.27 -1.11
N VAL A 281 9.22 12.14 -1.31
CA VAL A 281 7.84 11.71 -1.60
C VAL A 281 7.83 10.97 -2.94
N ASP A 282 7.48 9.67 -2.94
CA ASP A 282 7.27 8.90 -4.18
C ASP A 282 6.23 9.60 -5.05
N SER A 283 6.55 9.76 -6.34
CA SER A 283 5.77 10.55 -7.30
C SER A 283 4.37 9.98 -7.63
N SER A 284 4.03 8.78 -7.14
CA SER A 284 2.71 8.18 -7.31
C SER A 284 1.64 8.87 -6.45
N ALA A 285 0.42 8.94 -6.99
CA ALA A 285 -0.73 9.62 -6.37
C ALA A 285 -1.23 8.99 -5.04
N HIS A 286 -0.62 7.88 -4.58
CA HIS A 286 -1.09 7.07 -3.47
C HIS A 286 -0.14 7.06 -2.25
N ALA A 287 0.94 7.85 -2.28
CA ALA A 287 1.94 7.93 -1.20
C ALA A 287 1.30 8.23 0.17
N THR A 288 1.70 7.47 1.20
CA THR A 288 1.03 7.47 2.52
C THR A 288 1.03 8.85 3.19
N VAL A 289 2.11 9.61 2.99
CA VAL A 289 2.31 10.96 3.52
C VAL A 289 1.40 12.04 2.88
N LEU A 290 0.79 11.76 1.73
CA LEU A 290 -0.16 12.66 1.05
C LEU A 290 -1.61 12.49 1.51
N ARG A 291 -1.92 11.49 2.36
CA ARG A 291 -3.27 11.28 2.88
C ARG A 291 -3.77 12.50 3.66
N ASN A 292 -5.00 12.91 3.38
CA ASN A 292 -5.62 14.13 3.90
C ASN A 292 -6.06 14.00 5.38
N HIS A 293 -5.10 13.93 6.30
CA HIS A 293 -5.34 13.88 7.74
C HIS A 293 -4.77 15.11 8.46
N GLY A 294 -5.43 15.54 9.55
CA GLY A 294 -5.08 16.79 10.25
C GLY A 294 -3.66 16.78 10.84
N PHE A 295 -3.26 15.68 11.47
CA PHE A 295 -1.93 15.56 12.06
C PHE A 295 -0.81 15.49 11.00
N THR A 296 -1.00 14.79 9.88
CA THR A 296 0.03 14.73 8.83
C THR A 296 0.21 16.07 8.12
N LYS A 297 -0.87 16.84 7.93
CA LYS A 297 -0.80 18.24 7.47
C LYS A 297 -0.04 19.14 8.46
N PHE A 298 -0.36 19.05 9.75
CA PHE A 298 0.35 19.81 10.79
C PHE A 298 1.84 19.44 10.84
N TRP A 299 2.16 18.15 10.92
CA TRP A 299 3.55 17.67 10.93
C TRP A 299 4.31 18.10 9.68
N GLY A 300 3.74 17.90 8.49
CA GLY A 300 4.33 18.30 7.22
C GLY A 300 4.54 19.81 7.08
N SER A 301 3.73 20.64 7.74
CA SER A 301 3.94 22.09 7.79
C SER A 301 5.12 22.50 8.69
N LEU A 302 5.39 21.73 9.75
CA LEU A 302 6.54 21.93 10.64
C LEU A 302 7.84 21.38 10.05
N THR A 303 7.80 20.18 9.47
CA THR A 303 9.01 19.44 9.08
C THR A 303 9.28 19.37 7.58
N GLY A 304 8.27 19.46 6.71
CA GLY A 304 8.40 18.99 5.32
C GLY A 304 9.51 19.64 4.49
N ASN A 305 9.86 20.90 4.76
CA ASN A 305 10.92 21.62 4.04
C ASN A 305 12.22 21.77 4.88
N LEU A 306 12.36 21.03 5.98
CA LEU A 306 13.41 21.25 6.97
C LEU A 306 14.81 20.93 6.41
N ALA A 307 14.94 19.84 5.66
CA ALA A 307 16.18 19.48 4.98
C ALA A 307 16.39 20.36 3.74
N GLU A 308 15.35 20.48 2.90
CA GLU A 308 15.36 21.15 1.60
C GLU A 308 15.49 22.67 1.63
N LYS A 309 15.09 23.33 2.71
CA LYS A 309 15.19 24.79 2.87
C LYS A 309 16.24 25.16 3.91
N TYR A 310 16.24 24.52 5.07
CA TYR A 310 17.05 24.93 6.22
C TYR A 310 18.27 24.03 6.49
N GLY A 311 18.42 22.91 5.77
CA GLY A 311 19.55 22.00 5.96
C GLY A 311 19.53 21.24 7.28
N PHE A 312 18.34 20.93 7.81
CA PHE A 312 18.14 20.15 9.04
C PHE A 312 17.30 18.89 8.77
N PHE A 313 17.62 17.77 9.41
CA PHE A 313 16.87 16.52 9.32
C PHE A 313 16.56 15.99 10.72
N LEU A 314 15.29 15.68 10.99
CA LEU A 314 14.84 15.15 12.27
C LEU A 314 15.07 13.63 12.33
N ALA A 315 15.87 13.17 13.29
CA ALA A 315 16.30 11.78 13.41
C ALA A 315 15.90 11.17 14.76
N PRO A 316 14.99 10.18 14.81
CA PRO A 316 14.74 9.36 16.00
C PRO A 316 16.03 8.76 16.55
N GLY A 317 16.30 8.91 17.86
CA GLY A 317 17.53 8.43 18.52
C GLY A 317 18.78 9.30 18.26
N GLY A 318 18.86 9.98 17.11
CA GLY A 318 19.94 10.90 16.75
C GLY A 318 20.98 10.30 15.82
N ALA A 319 22.05 11.05 15.52
CA ALA A 319 22.89 10.84 14.34
C ALA A 319 23.54 9.45 14.18
N SER A 320 23.88 8.78 15.28
CA SER A 320 24.50 7.45 15.30
C SER A 320 23.52 6.30 15.31
N HIS A 321 22.22 6.55 15.51
CA HIS A 321 21.21 5.50 15.36
C HIS A 321 20.99 5.22 13.88
N GLY A 322 20.74 3.97 13.55
CA GLY A 322 20.38 3.54 12.20
C GLY A 322 19.24 2.53 12.18
N THR A 323 18.73 2.33 10.98
CA THR A 323 17.59 1.47 10.71
C THR A 323 17.71 0.93 9.28
N PRO A 324 17.25 -0.30 9.00
CA PRO A 324 17.10 -0.74 7.62
C PRO A 324 15.99 0.07 6.96
N ILE A 325 16.26 0.54 5.75
CA ILE A 325 15.32 1.33 4.95
C ILE A 325 15.00 0.62 3.64
N ILE A 326 13.79 0.81 3.13
CA ILE A 326 13.32 0.14 1.92
C ILE A 326 12.45 1.05 1.05
N ALA A 327 12.56 0.92 -0.28
CA ALA A 327 11.65 1.56 -1.21
C ALA A 327 10.30 0.80 -1.28
N THR A 328 9.17 1.53 -1.39
CA THR A 328 7.86 0.88 -1.53
C THR A 328 7.74 0.00 -2.78
N ARG A 329 8.54 0.26 -3.83
CA ARG A 329 8.68 -0.65 -4.98
C ARG A 329 9.09 -2.06 -4.51
N ASP A 330 10.20 -2.14 -3.79
CA ASP A 330 10.82 -3.40 -3.38
C ASP A 330 9.95 -4.16 -2.37
N VAL A 331 9.21 -3.43 -1.51
CA VAL A 331 8.16 -4.00 -0.64
C VAL A 331 7.06 -4.68 -1.48
N ALA A 332 6.54 -4.00 -2.50
CA ALA A 332 5.50 -4.54 -3.36
C ALA A 332 5.99 -5.76 -4.17
N GLU A 333 7.25 -5.75 -4.61
CA GLU A 333 7.89 -6.87 -5.30
C GLU A 333 8.08 -8.08 -4.37
N MET A 334 8.56 -7.89 -3.14
CA MET A 334 8.66 -8.97 -2.15
C MET A 334 7.31 -9.56 -1.76
N ILE A 335 6.30 -8.72 -1.48
CA ILE A 335 4.96 -9.21 -1.17
C ILE A 335 4.36 -9.96 -2.37
N THR A 336 4.58 -9.49 -3.60
CA THR A 336 4.11 -10.19 -4.81
C THR A 336 4.85 -11.51 -5.02
N GLY A 337 6.17 -11.56 -4.87
CA GLY A 337 6.95 -12.79 -4.98
C GLY A 337 6.53 -13.84 -3.94
N ALA A 338 6.35 -13.42 -2.69
CA ALA A 338 5.88 -14.28 -1.61
C ALA A 338 4.42 -14.73 -1.81
N ALA A 339 3.53 -13.86 -2.34
CA ALA A 339 2.17 -14.22 -2.70
C ALA A 339 2.08 -15.28 -3.82
N LEU A 340 3.09 -15.32 -4.71
CA LEU A 340 3.22 -16.26 -5.81
C LEU A 340 4.11 -17.48 -5.49
N TYR A 341 4.61 -17.59 -4.27
CA TYR A 341 5.47 -18.70 -3.85
C TYR A 341 4.77 -20.06 -4.01
N THR A 342 5.50 -21.09 -4.44
CA THR A 342 4.93 -22.40 -4.78
C THR A 342 5.15 -23.47 -3.70
N GLY A 343 5.91 -23.17 -2.65
CA GLY A 343 6.04 -24.07 -1.49
C GLY A 343 4.76 -24.14 -0.65
N SER A 344 4.66 -25.19 0.15
CA SER A 344 3.52 -25.51 1.00
C SER A 344 3.58 -24.82 2.37
N GLU A 345 4.79 -24.50 2.83
CA GLU A 345 5.08 -23.97 4.14
C GLU A 345 4.54 -22.55 4.35
N ASP A 346 4.28 -22.20 5.61
CA ASP A 346 3.98 -20.83 5.97
C ASP A 346 5.27 -20.00 5.90
N LEU A 347 5.18 -18.76 5.42
CA LEU A 347 6.35 -17.89 5.24
C LEU A 347 6.32 -16.76 6.24
N LEU A 348 7.43 -16.56 6.95
CA LEU A 348 7.73 -15.30 7.63
C LEU A 348 8.99 -14.66 7.04
N ILE A 349 8.82 -13.44 6.54
CA ILE A 349 9.84 -12.69 5.80
C ILE A 349 10.09 -11.36 6.51
N GLU A 350 11.34 -11.11 6.93
CA GLU A 350 11.81 -9.78 7.33
C GLU A 350 12.28 -9.02 6.07
N ALA A 351 11.42 -8.14 5.57
CA ALA A 351 11.55 -7.45 4.29
C ALA A 351 12.32 -6.12 4.45
N ASN A 352 13.64 -6.21 4.33
CA ASN A 352 14.58 -5.08 4.28
C ASN A 352 14.94 -4.66 2.85
N GLY A 353 15.44 -3.43 2.71
CA GLY A 353 16.19 -2.99 1.54
C GLY A 353 17.69 -3.30 1.68
N PRO A 354 18.51 -2.97 0.67
CA PRO A 354 19.88 -3.46 0.54
C PRO A 354 20.89 -2.74 1.46
N GLN A 355 20.43 -1.85 2.34
CA GLN A 355 21.28 -1.01 3.17
C GLN A 355 20.69 -0.82 4.59
N TRP A 356 21.52 -1.08 5.59
CA TRP A 356 21.33 -0.54 6.93
C TRP A 356 22.08 0.79 7.03
N LEU A 357 21.38 1.89 7.33
CA LEU A 357 21.99 3.21 7.37
C LEU A 357 21.73 3.91 8.70
N THR A 358 22.77 4.57 9.21
CA THR A 358 22.63 5.59 10.25
C THR A 358 21.91 6.83 9.70
N TRP A 359 21.23 7.56 10.57
CA TRP A 359 20.65 8.85 10.21
C TRP A 359 21.69 9.84 9.70
N ARG A 360 22.96 9.74 10.15
CA ARG A 360 24.08 10.51 9.62
C ARG A 360 24.32 10.20 8.15
N GLN A 361 24.47 8.93 7.78
CA GLN A 361 24.63 8.53 6.37
C GLN A 361 23.43 8.99 5.52
N ILE A 362 22.19 8.82 6.00
CA ILE A 362 20.98 9.31 5.33
C ILE A 362 21.05 10.83 5.09
N ALA A 363 21.38 11.61 6.12
CA ALA A 363 21.50 13.07 6.01
C ALA A 363 22.61 13.51 5.04
N ASP A 364 23.73 12.78 5.01
CA ASP A 364 24.84 13.08 4.11
C ASP A 364 24.48 12.71 2.64
N THR A 365 23.74 11.62 2.41
CA THR A 365 23.17 11.31 1.07
C THR A 365 22.17 12.37 0.61
N ILE A 366 21.25 12.82 1.48
CA ILE A 366 20.34 13.94 1.19
C ILE A 366 21.12 15.23 0.87
N ALA A 367 22.24 15.48 1.57
CA ALA A 367 23.09 16.63 1.29
C ALA A 367 23.65 16.57 -0.13
N ALA A 368 24.21 15.42 -0.53
CA ALA A 368 24.70 15.19 -1.89
C ALA A 368 23.60 15.36 -2.95
N THR A 369 22.46 14.69 -2.81
CA THR A 369 21.32 14.79 -3.74
C THR A 369 20.80 16.23 -3.89
N THR A 370 20.74 17.00 -2.80
CA THR A 370 20.22 18.38 -2.82
C THR A 370 21.28 19.45 -3.11
N GLY A 371 22.51 19.07 -3.45
CA GLY A 371 23.62 19.99 -3.69
C GLY A 371 24.03 20.83 -2.46
N ARG A 372 23.73 20.34 -1.25
CA ARG A 372 24.10 21.00 0.01
C ARG A 372 25.47 20.56 0.48
N SER A 373 26.24 21.51 1.03
CA SER A 373 27.49 21.20 1.73
C SER A 373 27.29 20.41 3.03
N LYS A 374 26.11 20.48 3.67
CA LYS A 374 25.77 19.71 4.87
C LYS A 374 24.27 19.67 5.15
N VAL A 375 23.78 18.56 5.69
CA VAL A 375 22.50 18.47 6.41
C VAL A 375 22.77 18.11 7.88
N ARG A 376 22.35 18.98 8.79
CA ARG A 376 22.52 18.83 10.25
C ARG A 376 21.39 17.96 10.79
N ILE A 377 21.68 17.12 11.78
CA ILE A 377 20.63 16.31 12.43
C ILE A 377 20.10 17.03 13.67
N ILE A 378 18.79 17.04 13.79
CA ILE A 378 18.06 17.34 15.03
C ILE A 378 17.70 15.98 15.65
N PRO A 379 18.31 15.59 16.78
CA PRO A 379 17.97 14.33 17.42
C PRO A 379 16.56 14.41 18.05
N LEU A 380 15.79 13.35 17.91
CA LEU A 380 14.53 13.13 18.63
C LEU A 380 14.72 11.97 19.62
N PRO A 381 15.04 12.23 20.90
CA PRO A 381 15.23 11.18 21.89
C PRO A 381 13.94 10.38 22.14
N ALA A 382 14.06 9.07 22.36
CA ALA A 382 12.93 8.17 22.60
C ALA A 382 12.00 8.67 23.72
N GLY A 383 12.54 9.15 24.84
CA GLY A 383 11.76 9.69 25.96
C GLY A 383 10.85 10.86 25.57
N VAL A 384 11.28 11.72 24.65
CA VAL A 384 10.47 12.84 24.13
C VAL A 384 9.34 12.30 23.24
N ALA A 385 9.62 11.31 22.40
CA ALA A 385 8.60 10.65 21.59
C ALA A 385 7.55 9.92 22.45
N TRP A 386 7.96 9.21 23.51
CA TRP A 386 7.03 8.56 24.45
C TRP A 386 6.19 9.55 25.27
N LEU A 387 6.77 10.69 25.67
CA LEU A 387 6.01 11.76 26.32
C LEU A 387 4.96 12.32 25.35
N ASN A 388 5.34 12.63 24.11
CA ASN A 388 4.43 13.13 23.09
C ASN A 388 3.35 12.11 22.71
N GLN A 389 3.64 10.80 22.69
CA GLN A 389 2.61 9.76 22.58
C GLN A 389 1.58 9.92 23.70
N THR A 390 2.03 10.00 24.95
CA THR A 390 1.18 10.05 26.13
C THR A 390 0.28 11.29 26.12
N LEU A 391 0.84 12.46 25.78
CA LEU A 391 0.10 13.72 25.65
C LEU A 391 -0.86 13.73 24.47
N ALA A 392 -0.55 13.06 23.36
CA ALA A 392 -1.40 13.02 22.17
C ALA A 392 -2.59 12.05 22.29
N ARG A 393 -2.50 10.98 23.10
CA ARG A 393 -3.54 9.94 23.26
C ARG A 393 -4.98 10.48 23.41
N PRO A 394 -5.29 11.44 24.31
CA PRO A 394 -6.67 11.92 24.48
C PRO A 394 -7.19 12.79 23.33
N PHE A 395 -6.33 13.31 22.45
CA PHE A 395 -6.72 14.24 21.38
C PHE A 395 -6.65 13.64 19.98
N SER A 396 -5.72 12.70 19.73
CA SER A 396 -5.53 12.07 18.42
C SER A 396 -4.84 10.71 18.55
N PRO A 397 -5.58 9.60 18.39
CA PRO A 397 -5.01 8.25 18.37
C PRO A 397 -3.91 8.07 17.31
N SER A 398 -4.07 8.70 16.14
CA SER A 398 -3.09 8.62 15.05
C SER A 398 -1.80 9.38 15.36
N ALA A 399 -1.89 10.56 15.98
CA ALA A 399 -0.71 11.30 16.44
C ALA A 399 0.03 10.50 17.53
N ALA A 400 -0.71 9.92 18.48
CA ALA A 400 -0.13 9.04 19.48
C ALA A 400 0.57 7.83 18.86
N ASN A 401 -0.03 7.20 17.83
CA ASN A 401 0.61 6.08 17.12
C ASN A 401 1.89 6.51 16.37
N ILE A 402 1.89 7.67 15.71
CA ILE A 402 3.09 8.18 15.02
C ILE A 402 4.22 8.50 16.02
N PHE A 403 3.91 9.13 17.16
CA PHE A 403 4.90 9.34 18.22
C PHE A 403 5.39 8.02 18.84
N ALA A 404 4.54 7.00 18.93
CA ALA A 404 4.94 5.67 19.39
C ALA A 404 5.90 4.99 18.39
N LEU A 405 5.64 5.11 17.08
CA LEU A 405 6.53 4.63 16.02
C LEU A 405 7.88 5.38 16.03
N MET A 406 7.89 6.69 16.26
CA MET A 406 9.12 7.45 16.47
C MET A 406 9.88 7.01 17.72
N GLY A 407 9.18 6.70 18.82
CA GLY A 407 9.78 6.14 20.04
C GLY A 407 10.41 4.77 19.80
N PHE A 408 9.71 3.90 19.07
CA PHE A 408 10.22 2.60 18.62
C PHE A 408 11.52 2.73 17.80
N VAL A 409 11.52 3.56 16.74
CA VAL A 409 12.71 3.75 15.88
C VAL A 409 13.83 4.51 16.61
N ALA A 410 13.52 5.27 17.66
CA ALA A 410 14.53 5.87 18.53
C ALA A 410 15.15 4.90 19.57
N GLU A 411 14.53 3.76 19.85
CA GLU A 411 15.05 2.73 20.79
C GLU A 411 15.61 1.49 20.08
N TYR A 412 15.07 1.12 18.92
CA TYR A 412 15.32 -0.16 18.26
C TYR A 412 16.08 0.01 16.94
N GLN A 413 17.17 -0.74 16.82
CA GLN A 413 18.07 -0.74 15.67
C GLN A 413 18.19 -2.18 15.16
N PRO A 414 17.23 -2.66 14.35
CA PRO A 414 17.27 -4.01 13.82
C PRO A 414 18.35 -4.17 12.75
N HIS A 415 18.90 -5.37 12.63
CA HIS A 415 19.86 -5.75 11.59
C HIS A 415 19.40 -7.09 11.02
N TRP A 416 18.67 -7.07 9.90
CA TRP A 416 18.31 -8.27 9.13
C TRP A 416 18.86 -8.14 7.71
N ASP A 417 19.22 -9.26 7.11
CA ASP A 417 19.72 -9.35 5.74
C ASP A 417 18.65 -10.01 4.85
N SER A 418 18.07 -9.23 3.94
CA SER A 418 17.04 -9.69 3.01
C SER A 418 17.59 -10.16 1.66
N ALA A 419 18.91 -10.10 1.43
CA ALA A 419 19.49 -10.57 0.17
C ALA A 419 19.15 -12.04 -0.15
N PRO A 420 19.15 -12.99 0.83
CA PRO A 420 18.70 -14.36 0.60
C PRO A 420 17.24 -14.46 0.18
N VAL A 421 16.37 -13.57 0.66
CA VAL A 421 14.94 -13.51 0.29
C VAL A 421 14.79 -13.05 -1.16
N VAL A 422 15.53 -12.02 -1.56
CA VAL A 422 15.55 -11.47 -2.93
C VAL A 422 16.01 -12.55 -3.92
N GLU A 423 17.08 -13.28 -3.60
CA GLU A 423 17.57 -14.39 -4.40
C GLU A 423 16.56 -15.56 -4.47
N GLN A 424 16.05 -16.03 -3.33
CA GLN A 424 15.11 -17.16 -3.25
C GLN A 424 13.80 -16.92 -4.01
N LEU A 425 13.30 -15.68 -4.00
CA LEU A 425 12.07 -15.29 -4.70
C LEU A 425 12.32 -14.81 -6.15
N GLY A 426 13.57 -14.83 -6.63
CA GLY A 426 13.93 -14.40 -7.99
C GLY A 426 13.59 -12.93 -8.28
N LEU A 427 13.72 -12.07 -7.28
CA LEU A 427 13.32 -10.67 -7.35
C LEU A 427 14.40 -9.80 -8.03
N PRO A 428 14.02 -8.70 -8.68
CA PRO A 428 14.97 -7.75 -9.24
C PRO A 428 15.80 -7.07 -8.13
N PRO A 429 16.96 -6.47 -8.47
CA PRO A 429 17.74 -5.69 -7.53
C PRO A 429 16.91 -4.60 -6.84
N GLN A 430 17.02 -4.56 -5.51
CA GLN A 430 16.40 -3.55 -4.66
C GLN A 430 17.12 -2.21 -4.82
N TRP A 431 16.42 -1.11 -4.54
CA TRP A 431 17.02 0.22 -4.61
C TRP A 431 17.80 0.58 -3.35
N THR A 432 19.02 1.08 -3.54
CA THR A 432 19.74 1.82 -2.49
C THR A 432 19.05 3.16 -2.22
N LEU A 433 19.45 3.84 -1.14
CA LEU A 433 18.98 5.20 -0.90
C LEU A 433 19.33 6.14 -2.06
N ALA A 434 20.50 5.97 -2.69
CA ALA A 434 20.92 6.77 -3.82
C ALA A 434 19.99 6.55 -5.03
N ASP A 435 19.74 5.29 -5.41
CA ASP A 435 18.85 4.96 -6.54
C ASP A 435 17.43 5.50 -6.33
N TYR A 436 16.90 5.35 -5.11
CA TYR A 436 15.58 5.85 -4.75
C TYR A 436 15.50 7.39 -4.83
N LEU A 437 16.55 8.08 -4.39
CA LEU A 437 16.61 9.54 -4.44
C LEU A 437 16.85 10.07 -5.85
N ASP A 438 17.72 9.44 -6.65
CA ASP A 438 17.92 9.82 -8.04
C ASP A 438 16.65 9.60 -8.87
N HIS A 439 15.87 8.54 -8.59
CA HIS A 439 14.58 8.31 -9.23
C HIS A 439 13.54 9.41 -8.91
N ASN A 440 13.42 9.82 -7.64
CA ASN A 440 12.37 10.75 -7.20
C ASN A 440 12.76 12.24 -7.24
N CYS A 441 14.05 12.55 -7.07
CA CYS A 441 14.60 13.91 -7.08
C CYS A 441 15.33 14.27 -8.39
N GLY A 442 15.83 13.28 -9.14
CA GLY A 442 16.73 13.48 -10.29
C GLY A 442 16.09 14.03 -11.56
N ALA A 443 14.78 14.28 -11.56
CA ALA A 443 14.12 15.08 -12.59
C ALA A 443 14.08 16.56 -12.14
N PRO A 444 15.02 17.43 -12.55
CA PRO A 444 14.82 18.86 -12.39
C PRO A 444 13.55 19.23 -13.15
N ALA A 445 12.58 19.81 -12.44
CA ALA A 445 11.39 20.36 -13.06
C ALA A 445 11.83 21.30 -14.20
N LYS A 446 11.46 20.98 -15.43
CA LYS A 446 11.70 21.86 -16.59
C LYS A 446 11.05 23.21 -16.26
N ARG A 447 11.89 24.22 -16.10
CA ARG A 447 11.47 25.62 -15.93
C ARG A 447 10.84 26.15 -17.20
#